data_AF-A0A5K0Y0Q8-F1
#
_entry.id   AF-A0A5K0Y0Q8-F1
#
_cell.length_a   1.000
_cell.length_b   1.000
_cell.length_c   1.000
_cell.angle_alpha   90.00
_cell.angle_beta   90.00
_cell.angle_gamma   90.00
#
_symmetry.space_group_name_H-M   'P 1'
#
loop_
_entity.id
_entity.type
_entity.pdbx_description
1 polymer ?
#
loop_
_entity_poly.entity_id
_entity_poly.type
_entity_poly.pdbx_seq_one_letter_code
_entity_poly.pdbx_strand_id
1 'polypeptide(L)' 'LEWKLIYVGSAEDETYDQLLESVLVGPVNVGNYRFVFQ' A
#
# COMPACT_ATOMS: atom_id res chain seq x y z
N LEU A 1 2.24 -6.45 -8.78
CA LEU A 1 1.34 -5.93 -7.73
C LEU A 1 1.98 -4.68 -7.15
N GLU A 2 1.21 -3.63 -6.92
CA GLU A 2 1.66 -2.40 -6.25
C GLU A 2 0.85 -2.26 -4.96
N TRP A 3 1.54 -2.18 -3.82
CA TRP A 3 0.94 -1.94 -2.52
C TRP A 3 1.30 -0.53 -2.06
N LYS A 4 0.33 0.18 -1.50
CA LYS A 4 0.51 1.52 -0.94
C LYS A 4 -0.06 1.54 0.46
N LEU A 5 0.70 2.07 1.40
CA LEU A 5 0.22 2.41 2.74
C LEU A 5 -0.05 3.91 2.75
N ILE A 6 -1.33 4.27 2.94
CA ILE A 6 -1.77 5.66 2.97
C ILE A 6 -2.38 5.92 4.34
N TYR A 7 -1.86 6.92 5.04
CA TYR A 7 -2.46 7.43 6.27
C TYR A 7 -3.50 8.48 5.94
N VAL A 8 -4.74 8.26 6.37
CA VAL A 8 -5.85 9.18 6.16
C VAL A 8 -5.83 10.22 7.27
N GLY A 9 -5.45 11.45 6.93
CA GLY A 9 -5.33 12.56 7.89
C GLY A 9 -6.68 13.18 8.24
N SER A 10 -7.66 13.08 7.33
CA SER A 10 -9.03 13.55 7.50
C SER A 10 -9.97 12.65 6.71
N ALA A 11 -11.11 12.29 7.28
CA ALA A 11 -12.11 11.48 6.57
C ALA A 11 -12.84 12.27 5.46
N GLU A 12 -12.83 13.60 5.53
CA GLU A 12 -13.62 14.48 4.67
C GLU A 12 -12.76 15.24 3.64
N ASP A 13 -11.43 15.21 3.80
CA ASP A 13 -10.50 15.98 2.95
C ASP A 13 -9.23 15.16 2.68
N GLU A 14 -9.16 14.64 1.46
CA GLU A 14 -8.06 13.80 0.97
C GLU A 14 -6.72 14.56 0.84
N THR A 15 -6.71 15.89 0.91
CA THR A 15 -5.45 16.66 0.81
C THR A 15 -4.52 16.47 2.01
N TYR A 16 -5.05 15.94 3.12
CA TYR A 16 -4.28 15.59 4.31
C TYR A 16 -3.74 14.15 4.29
N ASP A 17 -4.06 13.38 3.25
CA ASP A 17 -3.62 12.00 3.14
C ASP A 17 -2.14 11.93 2.80
N GLN A 18 -1.45 10.99 3.43
CA GLN A 18 -0.01 10.83 3.31
C GLN A 18 0.31 9.44 2.79
N LEU A 19 1.05 9.37 1.69
CA LEU A 19 1.67 8.12 1.25
C LEU A 19 2.87 7.83 2.16
N LEU A 20 2.74 6.82 3.01
CA LEU A 20 3.80 6.41 3.92
C LEU A 20 4.80 5.48 3.23
N GLU A 21 4.30 4.51 2.47
CA GLU A 21 5.16 3.56 1.75
C GLU A 21 4.50 3.07 0.46
N SER A 22 5.33 2.73 -0.53
CA SER A 22 4.91 2.09 -1.78
C SER A 22 5.88 0.96 -2.14
N VAL A 23 5.33 -0.25 -2.34
CA VAL A 23 6.10 -1.47 -2.65
C VAL A 23 5.58 -2.12 -3.92
N LEU A 24 6.50 -2.40 -4.83
CA LEU A 24 6.24 -3.20 -6.04
C LEU A 24 6.62 -4.66 -5.79
N VAL A 25 5.66 -5.56 -6.01
CA VAL A 25 5.85 -7.01 -5.91
C VAL A 25 5.64 -7.63 -7.29
N GLY A 26 6.72 -8.12 -7.91
CA GLY A 26 6.64 -8.81 -9.19
C GLY A 26 7.99 -9.25 -9.76
N PRO A 27 8.00 -10.17 -10.74
CA PRO A 27 6.86 -10.97 -11.24
C PRO A 27 6.47 -12.10 -10.26
N VAL A 28 5.17 -12.40 -10.17
CA VAL A 28 4.62 -13.41 -9.24
C VAL A 28 3.90 -14.49 -10.02
N ASN A 29 4.18 -15.77 -9.73
CA ASN A 29 3.49 -16.92 -10.31
C ASN A 29 2.10 -17.12 -9.67
N VAL A 30 1.31 -18.08 -10.17
CA VAL A 30 0.02 -18.44 -9.54
C VAL A 30 0.29 -19.21 -8.25
N GLY A 31 -0.33 -18.77 -7.15
CA GLY A 31 -0.17 -19.40 -5.83
C GLY A 31 -0.68 -18.53 -4.69
N ASN A 32 -0.52 -19.02 -3.45
CA ASN A 32 -0.82 -18.26 -2.24
C ASN A 32 0.45 -17.57 -1.73
N TYR A 33 0.34 -16.29 -1.38
CA TYR A 33 1.47 -15.46 -0.94
C TYR A 33 1.15 -14.77 0.38
N ARG A 34 2.19 -14.56 1.20
CA ARG A 34 2.13 -13.79 2.45
C ARG A 34 3.38 -12.94 2.53
N PHE A 35 3.22 -11.68 2.89
CA PHE A 35 4.32 -10.77 3.18
C PHE A 35 3.98 -9.90 4.39
N VAL A 36 4.98 -9.27 4.97
CA VAL A 36 4.83 -8.30 6.06
C VAL A 36 5.08 -6.93 5.45
N PHE A 37 4.20 -5.98 5.77
CA PHE A 37 4.33 -4.57 5.42
C PHE A 37 4.54 -3.81 6.74
N GLN A 38 5.57 -2.95 6.83
CA GLN A 38 5.96 -2.27 8.08
C GLN A 38 5.67 -0.79 8.06
#